data_AF-A0A932KGS4-F1
#
_entry.id   AF-A0A932KGS4-F1
#
_cell.length_a   1.000
_cell.length_b   1.000
_cell.length_c   1.000
_cell.angle_alpha   90.00
_cell.angle_beta   90.00
_cell.angle_gamma   90.00
#
_symmetry.space_group_name_H-M   'P 1'
#
loop_
_entity.id
_entity.type
_entity.pdbx_description
1 polymer ?
#
loop_
_entity_poly.entity_id
_entity_poly.type
_entity_poly.pdbx_seq_one_letter_code
_entity_poly.pdbx_strand_id
1 'polypeptide(L)'
;MHHSPSTDPLEHLTPDERRIVQKPTHALIEVTDVGDFPGDFDAEQTILARHLRPLRDVVYSIGKMDPRVLKYAADFLTGLPSMIRDRIGHAELQAARSRRSVPEDVATAMRDWEDKTLRVLLNYAPRDQKREERRNGNDFYLAFVDGVEVYAVPAGVLQYLKIRNKIDALFRIPTEGHPLTTSLEQFRSSLYGMTGHEAPEHLELVWRRGNCREVLDHVIPDLEHDEVAFIDQPYHNRRIITPDLSKLLEDIEERQFIDGTVLVRVGQSVIRANVANCLANIPEGEWGLWHNPADIEEGESAAGYYELSRRWEPGTNWGSRGQFPSHYLSPKDRGIGAEVEILPTSASRRVRDFVRLGIARFRKAL
;
A
#
# COMPACT_ATOMS: atom_id res chain seq x y z
N MET A 1 -25.74 43.59 -1.98
CA MET A 1 -24.61 43.18 -2.83
C MET A 1 -24.87 41.75 -3.24
N HIS A 2 -25.25 41.51 -4.49
CA HIS A 2 -25.32 40.16 -5.04
C HIS A 2 -23.90 39.78 -5.45
N HIS A 3 -23.27 38.87 -4.71
CA HIS A 3 -22.09 38.19 -5.24
C HIS A 3 -22.58 37.29 -6.38
N SER A 4 -22.25 37.65 -7.61
CA SER A 4 -22.37 36.72 -8.72
C SER A 4 -21.55 35.48 -8.38
N PRO A 5 -22.12 34.27 -8.43
CA PRO A 5 -21.35 33.05 -8.24
C PRO A 5 -20.22 33.04 -9.28
N SER A 6 -19.01 32.78 -8.80
CA SER A 6 -17.85 32.54 -9.65
C SER A 6 -18.18 31.44 -10.66
N THR A 7 -17.74 31.65 -11.90
CA THR A 7 -17.88 30.68 -12.99
C THR A 7 -16.67 29.77 -13.13
N ASP A 8 -15.69 29.86 -12.22
CA ASP A 8 -14.52 28.98 -12.23
C ASP A 8 -14.88 27.66 -11.53
N PRO A 9 -15.05 26.55 -12.26
CA PRO A 9 -15.41 25.26 -11.66
C PRO A 9 -14.34 24.73 -10.69
N LEU A 10 -13.14 25.32 -10.69
CA LEU A 10 -12.00 24.91 -9.86
C LEU A 10 -11.80 25.80 -8.63
N GLU A 11 -12.67 26.77 -8.35
CA GLU A 11 -12.46 27.73 -7.24
C GLU A 11 -12.36 27.06 -5.87
N HIS A 12 -12.97 25.88 -5.70
CA HIS A 12 -12.94 25.13 -4.45
C HIS A 12 -11.65 24.31 -4.23
N LEU A 13 -10.79 24.20 -5.27
CA LEU A 13 -9.48 23.57 -5.20
C LEU A 13 -8.39 24.57 -4.81
N THR A 14 -7.40 24.13 -4.05
CA THR A 14 -6.18 24.92 -3.80
C THR A 14 -5.35 25.06 -5.08
N PRO A 15 -4.39 26.00 -5.16
CA PRO A 15 -3.50 26.11 -6.32
C PRO A 15 -2.74 24.82 -6.64
N ASP A 16 -2.30 24.07 -5.62
CA ASP A 16 -1.56 22.81 -5.83
C ASP A 16 -2.47 21.69 -6.32
N GLU A 17 -3.66 21.57 -5.73
CA GLU A 17 -4.69 20.62 -6.18
C GLU A 17 -5.11 20.90 -7.62
N ARG A 18 -5.39 22.17 -7.93
CA ARG A 18 -5.71 22.62 -9.28
C ARG A 18 -4.58 22.29 -10.25
N ARG A 19 -3.31 22.51 -9.84
CA ARG A 19 -2.16 22.18 -10.67
C ARG A 19 -2.09 20.69 -10.95
N ILE A 20 -2.28 19.82 -9.96
CA ILE A 20 -2.28 18.36 -10.13
C ILE A 20 -3.39 17.95 -11.11
N VAL A 21 -4.61 18.43 -10.86
CA VAL A 21 -5.81 18.12 -11.65
C VAL A 21 -5.79 18.72 -13.05
N GLN A 22 -4.87 19.62 -13.38
CA GLN A 22 -4.72 20.17 -14.73
C GLN A 22 -3.54 19.56 -15.50
N LYS A 23 -2.67 18.80 -14.84
CA LYS A 23 -1.52 18.19 -15.50
C LYS A 23 -1.98 17.09 -16.46
N PRO A 24 -1.35 16.97 -17.65
CA PRO A 24 -1.48 15.80 -18.48
C PRO A 24 -1.17 14.52 -17.70
N THR A 25 -1.86 13.43 -18.04
CA THR A 25 -1.58 12.11 -17.47
C THR A 25 -0.18 11.66 -17.89
N HIS A 26 0.64 11.28 -16.90
CA HIS A 26 1.89 10.57 -17.13
C HIS A 26 1.61 9.11 -17.50
N ALA A 27 0.83 8.44 -16.64
CA ALA A 27 0.29 7.11 -16.84
C ALA A 27 -0.99 6.96 -16.01
N LEU A 28 -1.91 6.11 -16.50
CA LEU A 28 -3.06 5.61 -15.76
C LEU A 28 -2.84 4.14 -15.41
N ILE A 29 -2.74 3.84 -14.12
CA ILE A 29 -2.62 2.47 -13.62
C ILE A 29 -3.93 2.08 -12.94
N GLU A 30 -4.68 1.18 -13.57
CA GLU A 30 -5.93 0.64 -13.00
C GLU A 30 -5.65 -0.72 -12.36
N VAL A 31 -6.10 -0.90 -11.12
CA VAL A 31 -6.11 -2.18 -10.41
C VAL A 31 -7.56 -2.54 -10.12
N THR A 32 -8.02 -3.64 -10.73
CA THR A 32 -9.46 -3.97 -10.82
C THR A 32 -9.73 -5.46 -10.57
N ASP A 33 -10.94 -5.80 -10.14
CA ASP A 33 -11.37 -7.18 -9.83
C ASP A 33 -11.75 -8.02 -11.07
N VAL A 34 -11.49 -7.54 -12.30
CA VAL A 34 -12.06 -8.07 -13.55
C VAL A 34 -11.08 -8.81 -14.45
N GLY A 35 -11.02 -10.14 -14.33
CA GLY A 35 -10.19 -11.02 -15.19
C GLY A 35 -8.99 -11.65 -14.47
N ASP A 36 -8.17 -12.43 -15.15
CA ASP A 36 -6.98 -13.04 -14.54
C ASP A 36 -5.71 -12.37 -15.08
N PHE A 37 -4.92 -11.70 -14.22
CA PHE A 37 -3.59 -11.21 -14.60
C PHE A 37 -2.50 -12.15 -14.07
N PRO A 38 -1.65 -12.71 -14.95
CA PRO A 38 -0.62 -13.68 -14.56
C PRO A 38 0.74 -13.04 -14.19
N GLY A 39 0.88 -11.71 -14.25
CA GLY A 39 2.17 -11.02 -14.10
C GLY A 39 2.46 -10.49 -12.69
N ASP A 40 3.75 -10.31 -12.41
CA ASP A 40 4.29 -9.75 -11.17
C ASP A 40 4.25 -8.20 -11.23
N PHE A 41 3.10 -7.64 -10.85
CA PHE A 41 2.75 -6.24 -11.00
C PHE A 41 3.80 -5.26 -10.45
N ASP A 42 4.27 -5.51 -9.23
CA ASP A 42 5.21 -4.64 -8.53
C ASP A 42 6.62 -4.72 -9.12
N ALA A 43 7.06 -5.90 -9.56
CA ALA A 43 8.33 -6.10 -10.22
C ALA A 43 8.40 -5.34 -11.55
N GLU A 44 7.34 -5.40 -12.36
CA GLU A 44 7.26 -4.66 -13.63
C GLU A 44 7.38 -3.15 -13.39
N GLN A 45 6.56 -2.61 -12.50
CA GLN A 45 6.55 -1.20 -12.18
C GLN A 45 7.86 -0.75 -11.51
N THR A 46 8.45 -1.58 -10.65
CA THR A 46 9.76 -1.34 -10.02
C THR A 46 10.87 -1.27 -11.07
N ILE A 47 10.86 -2.15 -12.07
CA ILE A 47 11.84 -2.13 -13.16
C ILE A 47 11.70 -0.84 -13.96
N LEU A 48 10.47 -0.46 -14.34
CA LEU A 48 10.24 0.79 -15.07
C LEU A 48 10.74 1.99 -14.29
N ALA A 49 10.38 2.10 -13.01
CA ALA A 49 10.82 3.18 -12.13
C ALA A 49 12.34 3.24 -11.93
N ARG A 50 12.99 2.10 -11.62
CA ARG A 50 14.46 2.04 -11.41
C ARG A 50 15.27 2.39 -12.66
N HIS A 51 14.71 2.11 -13.84
CA HIS A 51 15.31 2.44 -15.13
C HIS A 51 14.83 3.77 -15.70
N LEU A 52 14.06 4.56 -14.96
CA LEU A 52 13.50 5.85 -15.41
C LEU A 52 12.79 5.72 -16.77
N ARG A 53 12.16 4.58 -17.03
CA ARG A 53 11.40 4.35 -18.26
C ARG A 53 10.03 4.99 -18.08
N PRO A 54 9.43 5.52 -19.17
CA PRO A 54 8.06 6.02 -19.12
C PRO A 54 7.13 4.93 -18.58
N LEU A 55 6.33 5.29 -17.58
CA LEU A 55 5.21 4.45 -17.18
C LEU A 55 4.22 4.41 -18.35
N ARG A 56 3.54 3.29 -18.51
CA ARG A 56 2.51 3.11 -19.56
C ARG A 56 1.16 3.02 -18.89
N ASP A 57 0.12 3.35 -19.64
CA ASP A 57 -1.25 3.03 -19.23
C ASP A 57 -1.38 1.51 -19.16
N VAL A 58 -1.70 0.99 -17.98
CA VAL A 58 -1.81 -0.46 -17.73
C VAL A 58 -3.01 -0.74 -16.85
N VAL A 59 -3.74 -1.80 -17.19
CA VAL A 59 -4.82 -2.35 -16.38
C VAL A 59 -4.36 -3.68 -15.79
N TYR A 60 -4.23 -3.73 -14.48
CA TYR A 60 -3.94 -4.92 -13.70
C TYR A 60 -5.24 -5.52 -13.18
N SER A 61 -5.62 -6.65 -13.76
CA SER A 61 -6.73 -7.42 -13.20
C SER A 61 -6.26 -8.34 -12.09
N ILE A 62 -6.70 -8.09 -10.87
CA ILE A 62 -6.44 -8.98 -9.73
C ILE A 62 -7.47 -10.10 -9.63
N GLY A 63 -8.48 -10.16 -10.50
CA GLY A 63 -9.51 -11.21 -10.53
C GLY A 63 -10.42 -11.20 -9.32
N LYS A 64 -11.06 -12.34 -9.01
CA LYS A 64 -11.86 -12.55 -7.78
C LYS A 64 -10.99 -12.57 -6.51
N MET A 65 -9.97 -11.72 -6.45
CA MET A 65 -9.10 -11.61 -5.31
C MET A 65 -9.64 -10.68 -4.26
N ASP A 66 -9.02 -10.91 -3.13
CA ASP A 66 -9.15 -10.24 -1.88
C ASP A 66 -8.93 -8.71 -1.97
N PRO A 67 -9.78 -7.87 -1.33
CA PRO A 67 -9.60 -6.41 -1.28
C PRO A 67 -8.23 -5.99 -0.73
N ARG A 68 -7.55 -6.89 0.00
CA ARG A 68 -6.21 -6.71 0.56
C ARG A 68 -5.14 -6.44 -0.52
N VAL A 69 -5.32 -6.89 -1.76
CA VAL A 69 -4.39 -6.59 -2.87
C VAL A 69 -4.45 -5.11 -3.30
N LEU A 70 -5.62 -4.49 -3.25
CA LEU A 70 -5.73 -3.06 -3.58
C LEU A 70 -5.06 -2.19 -2.53
N LYS A 71 -5.07 -2.59 -1.26
CA LYS A 71 -4.32 -1.90 -0.22
C LYS A 71 -2.80 -1.94 -0.51
N TYR A 72 -2.29 -3.07 -1.01
CA TYR A 72 -0.90 -3.16 -1.44
C TYR A 72 -0.62 -2.26 -2.65
N ALA A 73 -1.47 -2.31 -3.68
CA ALA A 73 -1.31 -1.45 -4.85
C ALA A 73 -1.36 0.05 -4.49
N ALA A 74 -2.20 0.44 -3.52
CA ALA A 74 -2.26 1.80 -3.02
C ALA A 74 -0.91 2.27 -2.46
N ASP A 75 -0.32 1.50 -1.54
CA ASP A 75 0.99 1.85 -0.93
C ASP A 75 2.12 1.83 -1.96
N PHE A 76 2.17 0.79 -2.81
CA PHE A 76 3.24 0.64 -3.80
C PHE A 76 3.21 1.75 -4.88
N LEU A 77 2.06 1.99 -5.51
CA LEU A 77 1.95 2.95 -6.62
C LEU A 77 2.15 4.39 -6.17
N THR A 78 1.73 4.72 -4.96
CA THR A 78 2.00 6.05 -4.37
C THR A 78 3.44 6.20 -3.90
N GLY A 79 4.18 5.09 -3.70
CA GLY A 79 5.62 5.08 -3.44
C GLY A 79 6.50 5.24 -4.68
N LEU A 80 6.00 4.94 -5.88
CA LEU A 80 6.75 5.06 -7.14
C LEU A 80 7.36 6.46 -7.38
N PRO A 81 6.66 7.59 -7.14
CA PRO A 81 7.25 8.91 -7.30
C PRO A 81 8.49 9.13 -6.44
N SER A 82 8.46 8.69 -5.17
CA SER A 82 9.63 8.80 -4.28
C SER A 82 10.80 7.97 -4.79
N MET A 83 10.55 6.73 -5.23
CA MET A 83 11.59 5.88 -5.84
C MET A 83 12.22 6.52 -7.07
N ILE A 84 11.41 7.17 -7.92
CA ILE A 84 11.90 7.84 -9.12
C ILE A 84 12.69 9.09 -8.76
N ARG A 85 12.21 9.91 -7.81
CA ARG A 85 12.92 11.10 -7.31
C ARG A 85 14.29 10.74 -6.73
N ASP A 86 14.36 9.70 -5.90
CA ASP A 86 15.63 9.22 -5.35
C ASP A 86 16.60 8.78 -6.45
N ARG A 87 16.08 8.07 -7.46
CA ARG A 87 16.88 7.62 -8.60
C ARG A 87 17.42 8.79 -9.43
N ILE A 88 16.60 9.80 -9.67
CA ILE A 88 16.99 11.06 -10.31
C ILE A 88 18.09 11.74 -9.50
N GLY A 89 17.87 11.99 -8.20
CA GLY A 89 18.83 12.68 -7.34
C GLY A 89 20.18 11.95 -7.26
N HIS A 90 20.17 10.62 -7.19
CA HIS A 90 21.40 9.83 -7.27
C HIS A 90 22.14 10.00 -8.60
N ALA A 91 21.43 10.03 -9.72
CA ALA A 91 22.04 10.22 -11.05
C ALA A 91 22.62 11.63 -11.21
N GLU A 92 21.91 12.66 -10.72
CA GLU A 92 22.41 14.04 -10.68
C GLU A 92 23.68 14.17 -9.86
N LEU A 93 23.71 13.58 -8.65
CA LEU A 93 24.90 13.56 -7.80
C LEU A 93 26.08 12.87 -8.48
N GLN A 94 25.85 11.77 -9.21
CA GLN A 94 26.89 11.07 -9.96
C GLN A 94 27.41 11.91 -11.14
N ALA A 95 26.53 12.58 -11.88
CA ALA A 95 26.89 13.47 -12.97
C ALA A 95 27.72 14.66 -12.47
N ALA A 96 27.28 15.29 -11.38
CA ALA A 96 27.98 16.40 -10.73
C ALA A 96 29.38 16.00 -10.25
N ARG A 97 29.50 14.86 -9.54
CA ARG A 97 30.80 14.32 -9.08
C ARG A 97 31.72 14.00 -10.26
N SER A 98 31.16 13.55 -11.37
CA SER A 98 31.90 13.19 -12.58
C SER A 98 32.16 14.38 -13.52
N ARG A 99 31.68 15.59 -13.18
CA ARG A 99 31.68 16.79 -14.05
C ARG A 99 31.13 16.53 -15.45
N ARG A 100 30.09 15.70 -15.53
CA ARG A 100 29.37 15.38 -16.78
C ARG A 100 27.98 16.03 -16.76
N SER A 101 27.40 16.19 -17.93
CA SER A 101 25.99 16.54 -18.05
C SER A 101 25.12 15.42 -17.46
N VAL A 102 23.97 15.81 -16.94
CA VAL A 102 22.92 14.86 -16.54
C VAL A 102 22.51 14.04 -17.79
N PRO A 103 22.40 12.71 -17.67
CA PRO A 103 21.90 11.88 -18.76
C PRO A 103 20.52 12.33 -19.29
N GLU A 104 20.28 12.16 -20.59
CA GLU A 104 19.05 12.64 -21.25
C GLU A 104 17.78 11.95 -20.73
N ASP A 105 17.87 10.67 -20.39
CA ASP A 105 16.80 9.88 -19.76
C ASP A 105 16.43 10.45 -18.39
N VAL A 106 17.41 10.81 -17.57
CA VAL A 106 17.19 11.48 -16.28
C VAL A 106 16.52 12.85 -16.48
N ALA A 107 17.05 13.67 -17.40
CA ALA A 107 16.48 14.98 -17.69
C ALA A 107 15.04 14.89 -18.23
N THR A 108 14.72 13.84 -18.99
CA THR A 108 13.36 13.57 -19.48
C THR A 108 12.44 13.14 -18.34
N ALA A 109 12.88 12.22 -17.48
CA ALA A 109 12.12 11.77 -16.33
C ALA A 109 11.84 12.91 -15.33
N MET A 110 12.78 13.83 -15.14
CA MET A 110 12.58 15.05 -14.33
C MET A 110 11.42 15.90 -14.87
N ARG A 111 11.47 16.27 -16.16
CA ARG A 111 10.42 17.07 -16.80
C ARG A 111 9.07 16.35 -16.75
N ASP A 112 9.06 15.07 -17.08
CA ASP A 112 7.84 14.27 -17.06
C ASP A 112 7.19 14.26 -15.68
N TRP A 113 7.96 14.20 -14.59
CA TRP A 113 7.39 14.27 -13.23
C TRP A 113 6.98 15.67 -12.79
N GLU A 114 7.68 16.71 -13.26
CA GLU A 114 7.30 18.10 -12.98
C GLU A 114 6.01 18.49 -13.72
N ASP A 115 5.83 18.00 -14.95
CA ASP A 115 4.79 18.46 -15.87
C ASP A 115 3.60 17.52 -15.99
N LYS A 116 3.73 16.25 -15.60
CA LYS A 116 2.65 15.26 -15.70
C LYS A 116 2.29 14.65 -14.35
N THR A 117 1.12 14.02 -14.27
CA THR A 117 0.60 13.40 -13.04
C THR A 117 0.36 11.91 -13.25
N LEU A 118 0.76 11.10 -12.26
CA LEU A 118 0.39 9.69 -12.21
C LEU A 118 -1.04 9.57 -11.67
N ARG A 119 -1.87 8.80 -12.36
CA ARG A 119 -3.22 8.47 -11.92
C ARG A 119 -3.30 6.99 -11.59
N VAL A 120 -3.84 6.70 -10.42
CA VAL A 120 -4.02 5.34 -9.91
C VAL A 120 -5.49 5.12 -9.66
N LEU A 121 -6.05 4.05 -10.20
CA LEU A 121 -7.46 3.69 -10.05
C LEU A 121 -7.57 2.35 -9.33
N LEU A 122 -7.97 2.38 -8.07
CA LEU A 122 -8.14 1.22 -7.19
C LEU A 122 -9.62 0.88 -7.10
N ASN A 123 -10.07 0.01 -8.01
CA ASN A 123 -11.48 -0.33 -8.13
C ASN A 123 -11.77 -1.72 -7.55
N TYR A 124 -12.42 -1.74 -6.39
CA TYR A 124 -13.05 -2.91 -5.80
C TYR A 124 -14.53 -2.63 -5.60
N ALA A 125 -15.34 -2.97 -6.60
CA ALA A 125 -16.79 -2.96 -6.47
C ALA A 125 -17.25 -4.34 -6.01
N PRO A 126 -17.38 -4.62 -4.69
CA PRO A 126 -17.79 -5.94 -4.21
C PRO A 126 -19.12 -6.32 -4.86
N ARG A 127 -19.10 -7.33 -5.72
CA ARG A 127 -20.27 -7.82 -6.47
C ARG A 127 -21.11 -8.76 -5.62
N ASP A 128 -21.35 -8.39 -4.39
CA ASP A 128 -22.10 -9.19 -3.43
C ASP A 128 -23.45 -8.52 -3.15
N GLN A 129 -24.37 -8.68 -4.11
CA GLN A 129 -25.81 -8.70 -3.90
C GLN A 129 -26.52 -9.07 -5.21
N LYS A 130 -27.69 -9.70 -5.07
CA LYS A 130 -28.56 -10.13 -6.18
C LYS A 130 -28.68 -9.01 -7.21
N ARG A 131 -28.66 -9.37 -8.50
CA ARG A 131 -28.77 -8.48 -9.68
C ARG A 131 -29.93 -7.46 -9.64
N GLU A 132 -30.87 -7.59 -8.69
CA GLU A 132 -32.12 -6.84 -8.58
C GLU A 132 -32.01 -5.53 -7.78
N GLU A 133 -30.92 -5.29 -7.03
CA GLU A 133 -30.69 -4.03 -6.30
C GLU A 133 -29.56 -3.19 -6.93
N ARG A 134 -29.61 -2.98 -8.25
CA ARG A 134 -28.71 -2.05 -8.95
C ARG A 134 -29.06 -0.60 -8.61
N ARG A 135 -28.85 -0.20 -7.36
CA ARG A 135 -28.59 1.20 -7.03
C ARG A 135 -27.26 1.59 -7.68
N ASN A 136 -27.12 2.87 -8.00
CA ASN A 136 -25.84 3.48 -8.33
C ASN A 136 -24.80 2.95 -7.33
N GLY A 137 -23.74 2.30 -7.80
CA GLY A 137 -22.72 1.71 -6.94
C GLY A 137 -22.14 2.73 -5.94
N ASN A 138 -21.31 2.26 -5.01
CA ASN A 138 -20.67 3.14 -4.03
C ASN A 138 -19.98 4.33 -4.70
N ASP A 139 -20.01 5.49 -4.04
CA ASP A 139 -19.29 6.68 -4.50
C ASP A 139 -17.79 6.39 -4.62
N PHE A 140 -17.16 7.03 -5.60
CA PHE A 140 -15.72 7.03 -5.76
C PHE A 140 -15.10 8.10 -4.89
N TYR A 141 -13.84 7.90 -4.55
CA TYR A 141 -13.05 8.88 -3.80
C TYR A 141 -11.79 9.20 -4.58
N LEU A 142 -11.41 10.48 -4.63
CA LEU A 142 -10.14 10.96 -5.16
C LEU A 142 -9.29 11.45 -4.00
N ALA A 143 -8.19 10.79 -3.74
CA ALA A 143 -7.15 11.24 -2.81
C ALA A 143 -5.98 11.85 -3.59
N PHE A 144 -5.49 13.00 -3.16
CA PHE A 144 -4.19 13.50 -3.59
C PHE A 144 -3.11 13.03 -2.63
N VAL A 145 -2.05 12.44 -3.19
CA VAL A 145 -0.99 11.79 -2.43
C VAL A 145 0.35 12.10 -3.08
N ASP A 146 1.13 13.03 -2.52
CA ASP A 146 2.49 13.36 -2.98
C ASP A 146 2.59 13.66 -4.50
N GLY A 147 1.56 14.32 -5.05
CA GLY A 147 1.45 14.64 -6.48
C GLY A 147 0.82 13.55 -7.37
N VAL A 148 0.30 12.49 -6.77
CA VAL A 148 -0.44 11.40 -7.42
C VAL A 148 -1.94 11.59 -7.20
N GLU A 149 -2.74 11.35 -8.24
CA GLU A 149 -4.20 11.21 -8.12
C GLU A 149 -4.54 9.74 -7.86
N VAL A 150 -5.14 9.44 -6.70
CA VAL A 150 -5.56 8.07 -6.34
C VAL A 150 -7.08 8.02 -6.26
N TYR A 151 -7.69 7.41 -7.27
CA TYR A 151 -9.11 7.13 -7.33
C TYR A 151 -9.39 5.78 -6.67
N ALA A 152 -10.32 5.71 -5.72
CA ALA A 152 -10.55 4.51 -4.93
C ALA A 152 -12.04 4.24 -4.68
N VAL A 153 -12.41 2.96 -4.75
CA VAL A 153 -13.68 2.43 -4.24
C VAL A 153 -13.45 1.02 -3.68
N PRO A 154 -13.87 0.71 -2.43
CA PRO A 154 -14.32 1.67 -1.41
C PRO A 154 -13.15 2.54 -0.89
N ALA A 155 -13.45 3.69 -0.27
CA ALA A 155 -12.43 4.56 0.35
C ALA A 155 -11.49 3.84 1.32
N GLY A 156 -11.97 2.78 1.98
CA GLY A 156 -11.20 2.00 2.95
C GLY A 156 -9.91 1.37 2.41
N VAL A 157 -9.73 1.22 1.09
CA VAL A 157 -8.45 0.76 0.52
C VAL A 157 -7.31 1.75 0.74
N LEU A 158 -7.65 3.03 1.00
CA LEU A 158 -6.70 4.12 1.29
C LEU A 158 -6.24 4.15 2.76
N GLN A 159 -6.71 3.21 3.60
CA GLN A 159 -6.38 3.14 5.03
C GLN A 159 -4.88 3.23 5.30
N TYR A 160 -4.04 2.52 4.55
CA TYR A 160 -2.58 2.56 4.74
C TYR A 160 -1.99 3.93 4.43
N LEU A 161 -2.52 4.64 3.43
CA LEU A 161 -2.08 5.98 3.07
C LEU A 161 -2.47 7.00 4.13
N LYS A 162 -3.67 6.85 4.72
CA LYS A 162 -4.13 7.66 5.85
C LYS A 162 -3.19 7.51 7.05
N ILE A 163 -2.87 6.27 7.42
CA ILE A 163 -2.03 5.96 8.59
C ILE A 163 -0.63 6.56 8.43
N ARG A 164 -0.08 6.48 7.21
CA ARG A 164 1.19 7.11 6.85
C ARG A 164 1.08 8.62 6.60
N ASN A 165 -0.10 9.21 6.82
CA ASN A 165 -0.41 10.63 6.64
C ASN A 165 -0.05 11.17 5.24
N LYS A 166 -0.15 10.33 4.21
CA LYS A 166 0.22 10.69 2.83
C LYS A 166 -0.89 11.39 2.06
N ILE A 167 -2.12 11.35 2.58
CA ILE A 167 -3.27 12.02 1.94
C ILE A 167 -3.15 13.52 2.20
N ASP A 168 -3.06 14.31 1.13
CA ASP A 168 -3.07 15.78 1.17
C ASP A 168 -4.50 16.32 1.16
N ALA A 169 -5.37 15.71 0.35
CA ALA A 169 -6.79 16.00 0.31
C ALA A 169 -7.58 14.78 -0.18
N LEU A 170 -8.84 14.72 0.22
CA LEU A 170 -9.79 13.68 -0.13
C LEU A 170 -11.07 14.33 -0.64
N PHE A 171 -11.49 13.92 -1.83
CA PHE A 171 -12.72 14.32 -2.47
C PHE A 171 -13.61 13.11 -2.67
N ARG A 172 -14.91 13.31 -2.51
CA ARG A 172 -15.95 12.35 -2.88
C ARG A 172 -16.42 12.70 -4.29
N ILE A 173 -16.63 11.68 -5.09
CA ILE A 173 -17.21 11.77 -6.43
C ILE A 173 -18.55 11.03 -6.38
N PRO A 174 -19.68 11.77 -6.27
CA PRO A 174 -20.99 11.16 -6.20
C PRO A 174 -21.27 10.30 -7.43
N THR A 175 -21.80 9.09 -7.24
CA THR A 175 -22.25 8.26 -8.37
C THR A 175 -23.60 8.73 -8.92
N GLU A 176 -24.45 9.27 -8.05
CA GLU A 176 -25.77 9.75 -8.44
C GLU A 176 -25.68 11.10 -9.16
N GLY A 177 -26.25 11.19 -10.37
CA GLY A 177 -26.30 12.44 -11.12
C GLY A 177 -24.96 12.91 -11.70
N HIS A 178 -23.92 12.07 -11.69
CA HIS A 178 -22.61 12.43 -12.21
C HIS A 178 -22.66 12.63 -13.74
N PRO A 179 -22.12 13.74 -14.29
CA PRO A 179 -22.28 14.13 -15.69
C PRO A 179 -21.59 13.18 -16.65
N LEU A 180 -20.51 12.54 -16.20
CA LEU A 180 -19.77 11.55 -16.99
C LEU A 180 -20.37 10.14 -16.88
N THR A 181 -21.44 9.93 -16.09
CA THR A 181 -22.04 8.60 -15.94
C THR A 181 -23.48 8.57 -16.42
N THR A 182 -23.88 7.47 -17.03
CA THR A 182 -25.29 7.17 -17.32
C THR A 182 -25.81 6.01 -16.47
N SER A 183 -27.14 5.94 -16.31
CA SER A 183 -27.79 4.84 -15.58
C SER A 183 -27.55 3.45 -16.21
N LEU A 184 -27.01 3.39 -17.43
CA LEU A 184 -26.78 2.18 -18.21
C LEU A 184 -25.33 1.68 -18.18
N GLU A 185 -24.37 2.50 -17.72
CA GLU A 185 -22.95 2.14 -17.75
C GLU A 185 -22.56 1.15 -16.66
N GLN A 186 -21.94 0.05 -17.11
CA GLN A 186 -21.50 -1.06 -16.26
C GLN A 186 -20.03 -0.93 -15.80
N PHE A 187 -19.22 -0.13 -16.50
CA PHE A 187 -17.79 0.05 -16.24
C PHE A 187 -17.49 1.52 -15.94
N ARG A 188 -17.92 1.99 -14.77
CA ARG A 188 -17.86 3.41 -14.41
C ARG A 188 -16.46 3.88 -13.98
N SER A 189 -15.57 2.95 -13.62
CA SER A 189 -14.20 3.25 -13.19
C SER A 189 -13.39 4.02 -14.23
N SER A 190 -13.61 3.74 -15.53
CA SER A 190 -12.97 4.47 -16.63
C SER A 190 -13.41 5.94 -16.73
N LEU A 191 -14.58 6.29 -16.20
CA LEU A 191 -15.14 7.65 -16.23
C LEU A 191 -14.70 8.46 -15.00
N TYR A 192 -14.52 7.79 -13.86
CA TYR A 192 -14.05 8.45 -12.65
C TYR A 192 -12.61 8.94 -12.75
N GLY A 193 -11.72 8.21 -13.44
CA GLY A 193 -10.35 8.66 -13.72
C GLY A 193 -10.26 9.91 -14.61
N MET A 194 -11.38 10.36 -15.17
CA MET A 194 -11.51 11.58 -15.99
C MET A 194 -12.18 12.72 -15.21
N THR A 195 -12.78 12.45 -14.05
CA THR A 195 -13.61 13.44 -13.32
C THR A 195 -12.84 14.69 -12.93
N GLY A 196 -11.61 14.56 -12.43
CA GLY A 196 -10.81 15.76 -12.11
C GLY A 196 -10.63 16.68 -13.32
N HIS A 197 -10.52 16.13 -14.52
CA HIS A 197 -10.18 16.88 -15.73
C HIS A 197 -11.43 17.39 -16.46
N GLU A 198 -12.49 16.59 -16.49
CA GLU A 198 -13.68 16.85 -17.32
C GLU A 198 -14.90 17.33 -16.54
N ALA A 199 -14.96 17.09 -15.23
CA ALA A 199 -16.04 17.53 -14.35
C ALA A 199 -15.52 17.87 -12.95
N PRO A 200 -14.50 18.74 -12.80
CA PRO A 200 -13.90 19.06 -11.51
C PRO A 200 -14.90 19.65 -10.51
N GLU A 201 -15.96 20.32 -10.97
CA GLU A 201 -17.03 20.84 -10.14
C GLU A 201 -17.85 19.76 -9.41
N HIS A 202 -17.71 18.49 -9.81
CA HIS A 202 -18.29 17.33 -9.14
C HIS A 202 -17.38 16.72 -8.04
N LEU A 203 -16.23 17.32 -7.77
CA LEU A 203 -15.37 16.95 -6.65
C LEU A 203 -15.90 17.57 -5.35
N GLU A 204 -16.57 16.76 -4.52
CA GLU A 204 -17.02 17.18 -3.20
C GLU A 204 -15.88 17.05 -2.18
N LEU A 205 -15.33 18.17 -1.70
CA LEU A 205 -14.27 18.11 -0.68
C LEU A 205 -14.78 17.41 0.59
N VAL A 206 -14.13 16.29 0.94
CA VAL A 206 -14.38 15.56 2.19
C VAL A 206 -13.41 16.02 3.26
N TRP A 207 -12.12 16.06 2.94
CA TRP A 207 -11.07 16.37 3.90
C TRP A 207 -9.84 16.96 3.21
N ARG A 208 -9.07 17.76 3.94
CA ARG A 208 -7.79 18.34 3.49
C ARG A 208 -6.82 18.39 4.67
N ARG A 209 -5.53 18.21 4.44
CA ARG A 209 -4.49 18.34 5.46
C ARG A 209 -4.61 19.71 6.15
N GLY A 210 -4.63 19.69 7.48
CA GLY A 210 -4.91 20.86 8.32
C GLY A 210 -6.38 21.02 8.74
N ASN A 211 -7.33 20.29 8.15
CA ASN A 211 -8.72 20.23 8.63
C ASN A 211 -8.89 19.24 9.81
N CYS A 212 -10.09 19.19 10.39
CA CYS A 212 -10.43 18.24 11.46
C CYS A 212 -10.24 16.78 10.99
N ARG A 213 -9.37 16.04 11.67
CA ARG A 213 -9.02 14.65 11.35
C ARG A 213 -10.21 13.69 11.50
N GLU A 214 -11.14 13.98 12.42
CA GLU A 214 -12.32 13.16 12.68
C GLU A 214 -13.11 12.88 11.40
N VAL A 215 -13.22 13.85 10.48
CA VAL A 215 -13.95 13.67 9.21
C VAL A 215 -13.31 12.58 8.35
N LEU A 216 -11.98 12.55 8.28
CA LEU A 216 -11.24 11.51 7.56
C LEU A 216 -11.44 10.14 8.20
N ASP A 217 -11.51 10.09 9.53
CA ASP A 217 -11.69 8.86 10.31
C ASP A 217 -13.05 8.19 10.08
N HIS A 218 -14.08 8.98 9.77
CA HIS A 218 -15.41 8.45 9.44
C HIS A 218 -15.48 7.84 8.04
N VAL A 219 -14.59 8.23 7.12
CA VAL A 219 -14.61 7.82 5.71
C VAL A 219 -13.60 6.71 5.43
N ILE A 220 -12.41 6.83 6.03
CA ILE A 220 -11.33 5.85 5.93
C ILE A 220 -11.06 5.32 7.34
N PRO A 221 -11.42 4.05 7.62
CA PRO A 221 -11.25 3.48 8.95
C PRO A 221 -9.78 3.43 9.35
N ASP A 222 -9.49 3.61 10.64
CA ASP A 222 -8.15 3.40 11.19
C ASP A 222 -7.76 1.93 11.17
N LEU A 223 -6.45 1.69 11.05
CA LEU A 223 -5.90 0.37 11.34
C LEU A 223 -5.84 0.22 12.86
N GLU A 224 -6.57 -0.75 13.38
CA GLU A 224 -6.69 -0.97 14.82
C GLU A 224 -5.55 -1.82 15.40
N HIS A 225 -4.89 -2.63 14.55
CA HIS A 225 -3.90 -3.62 14.95
C HIS A 225 -2.85 -3.81 13.85
N ASP A 226 -1.69 -4.35 14.21
CA ASP A 226 -0.68 -4.71 13.21
C ASP A 226 -1.25 -5.74 12.23
N GLU A 227 -1.06 -5.51 10.94
CA GLU A 227 -1.52 -6.45 9.91
C GLU A 227 -0.48 -6.65 8.82
N VAL A 228 -0.47 -7.85 8.22
CA VAL A 228 0.42 -8.13 7.08
C VAL A 228 0.04 -7.21 5.91
N ALA A 229 0.79 -6.16 5.64
CA ALA A 229 0.49 -5.24 4.54
C ALA A 229 0.92 -5.80 3.17
N PHE A 230 2.00 -6.57 3.14
CA PHE A 230 2.55 -7.12 1.90
C PHE A 230 3.30 -8.44 2.14
N ILE A 231 3.37 -9.26 1.09
CA ILE A 231 4.13 -10.50 1.06
C ILE A 231 5.06 -10.47 -0.15
N ASP A 232 6.33 -10.23 0.12
CA ASP A 232 7.40 -10.15 -0.88
C ASP A 232 7.49 -11.44 -1.70
N GLN A 233 7.69 -11.36 -3.01
CA GLN A 233 7.86 -12.52 -3.89
C GLN A 233 9.26 -12.50 -4.51
N PRO A 234 9.94 -13.65 -4.66
CA PRO A 234 9.53 -15.01 -4.29
C PRO A 234 9.87 -15.37 -2.83
N TYR A 235 10.35 -14.41 -2.04
CA TYR A 235 10.92 -14.68 -0.72
C TYR A 235 9.86 -14.85 0.37
N HIS A 236 8.59 -14.53 0.14
CA HIS A 236 7.52 -14.59 1.14
C HIS A 236 7.84 -13.91 2.48
N ASN A 237 8.68 -12.86 2.46
CA ASN A 237 8.85 -11.98 3.62
C ASN A 237 7.50 -11.30 3.89
N ARG A 238 7.07 -11.27 5.14
CA ARG A 238 5.84 -10.58 5.52
C ARG A 238 6.20 -9.19 6.00
N ARG A 239 5.83 -8.19 5.20
CA ARG A 239 5.90 -6.79 5.61
C ARG A 239 4.62 -6.47 6.35
N ILE A 240 4.76 -6.05 7.59
CA ILE A 240 3.69 -5.85 8.54
C ILE A 240 3.62 -4.36 8.83
N ILE A 241 2.47 -3.77 8.60
CA ILE A 241 2.22 -2.36 8.95
C ILE A 241 1.81 -2.30 10.41
N THR A 242 2.32 -1.29 11.10
CA THR A 242 1.91 -0.96 12.47
C THR A 242 1.47 0.50 12.52
N PRO A 243 0.40 0.83 13.26
CA PRO A 243 -0.03 2.22 13.43
C PRO A 243 0.97 3.05 14.25
N ASP A 244 1.85 2.42 15.03
CA ASP A 244 2.85 3.09 15.87
C ASP A 244 4.12 2.24 16.00
N LEU A 245 5.09 2.50 15.11
CA LEU A 245 6.36 1.78 15.05
C LEU A 245 7.22 2.08 16.27
N SER A 246 7.23 3.31 16.78
CA SER A 246 8.01 3.67 17.96
C SER A 246 7.56 2.87 19.18
N LYS A 247 6.25 2.84 19.44
CA LYS A 247 5.68 2.03 20.52
C LYS A 247 5.93 0.54 20.33
N LEU A 248 5.83 0.04 19.09
CA LEU A 248 6.12 -1.36 18.79
C LEU A 248 7.58 -1.72 19.13
N LEU A 249 8.53 -0.86 18.78
CA LEU A 249 9.94 -1.08 19.06
C LEU A 249 10.22 -1.10 20.57
N GLU A 250 9.61 -0.18 21.34
CA GLU A 250 9.63 -0.21 22.82
C GLU A 250 9.04 -1.52 23.36
N ASP A 251 7.88 -1.93 22.84
CA ASP A 251 7.21 -3.18 23.20
C ASP A 251 8.09 -4.41 22.90
N ILE A 252 8.83 -4.41 21.78
CA ILE A 252 9.76 -5.49 21.42
C ILE A 252 10.89 -5.60 22.43
N GLU A 253 11.49 -4.48 22.80
CA GLU A 253 12.58 -4.44 23.79
C GLU A 253 12.10 -4.97 25.14
N GLU A 254 10.91 -4.57 25.59
CA GLU A 254 10.33 -5.06 26.85
C GLU A 254 9.92 -6.55 26.81
N ARG A 255 9.46 -7.04 25.64
CA ARG A 255 8.95 -8.41 25.47
C ARG A 255 10.03 -9.40 25.03
N GLN A 256 11.28 -8.97 24.90
CA GLN A 256 12.38 -9.81 24.46
C GLN A 256 12.72 -10.88 25.52
N PHE A 257 12.98 -12.11 25.08
CA PHE A 257 13.63 -13.11 25.92
C PHE A 257 15.12 -12.79 26.09
N ILE A 258 15.74 -13.36 27.13
CA ILE A 258 17.17 -13.19 27.43
C ILE A 258 18.07 -13.54 26.22
N ASP A 259 17.61 -14.43 25.33
CA ASP A 259 18.35 -14.83 24.14
C ASP A 259 18.03 -14.01 22.89
N GLY A 260 17.36 -12.87 23.05
CA GLY A 260 17.11 -11.93 21.96
C GLY A 260 15.89 -12.25 21.08
N THR A 261 15.04 -13.19 21.51
CA THR A 261 13.87 -13.63 20.73
C THR A 261 12.55 -13.05 21.23
N VAL A 262 11.51 -13.07 20.39
CA VAL A 262 10.11 -12.76 20.74
C VAL A 262 9.16 -13.83 20.21
N LEU A 263 7.92 -13.85 20.71
CA LEU A 263 6.84 -14.66 20.14
C LEU A 263 5.91 -13.76 19.31
N VAL A 264 5.70 -14.12 18.06
CA VAL A 264 4.84 -13.40 17.12
C VAL A 264 3.65 -14.29 16.77
N ARG A 265 2.44 -13.81 17.01
CA ARG A 265 1.21 -14.43 16.52
C ARG A 265 0.86 -13.83 15.17
N VAL A 266 0.60 -14.68 14.17
CA VAL A 266 0.05 -14.28 12.86
C VAL A 266 -1.24 -15.07 12.67
N GLY A 267 -2.38 -14.39 12.76
CA GLY A 267 -3.70 -15.02 12.84
C GLY A 267 -3.77 -16.05 13.98
N GLN A 268 -3.88 -17.34 13.65
CA GLN A 268 -3.95 -18.41 14.66
C GLN A 268 -2.60 -19.09 14.97
N SER A 269 -1.54 -18.69 14.29
CA SER A 269 -0.23 -19.34 14.38
C SER A 269 0.73 -18.54 15.25
N VAL A 270 1.60 -19.22 15.99
CA VAL A 270 2.61 -18.58 16.84
C VAL A 270 4.00 -18.99 16.38
N ILE A 271 4.87 -18.01 16.19
CA ILE A 271 6.22 -18.13 15.65
C ILE A 271 7.19 -17.53 16.67
N ARG A 272 8.30 -18.21 16.91
CA ARG A 272 9.42 -17.64 17.67
C ARG A 272 10.37 -16.97 16.68
N ALA A 273 10.65 -15.69 16.86
CA ALA A 273 11.49 -14.90 15.96
C ALA A 273 12.64 -14.23 16.71
N ASN A 274 13.81 -14.17 16.09
CA ASN A 274 14.96 -13.42 16.57
C ASN A 274 14.77 -11.94 16.24
N VAL A 275 14.89 -11.06 17.24
CA VAL A 275 14.90 -9.62 16.96
C VAL A 275 16.24 -9.27 16.33
N ALA A 276 16.22 -8.63 15.17
CA ALA A 276 17.41 -8.34 14.39
C ALA A 276 17.32 -6.96 13.73
N ASN A 277 18.48 -6.35 13.46
CA ASN A 277 18.54 -5.05 12.77
C ASN A 277 18.50 -5.21 11.24
N CYS A 278 18.75 -6.41 10.73
CA CYS A 278 18.70 -6.72 9.31
C CYS A 278 18.62 -8.24 9.09
N LEU A 279 18.21 -8.64 7.88
CA LEU A 279 18.12 -10.05 7.48
C LEU A 279 19.42 -10.85 7.71
N ALA A 280 20.59 -10.21 7.54
CA ALA A 280 21.90 -10.85 7.73
C ALA A 280 22.23 -11.18 9.20
N ASN A 281 21.53 -10.58 10.17
CA ASN A 281 21.73 -10.84 11.60
C ASN A 281 20.84 -11.96 12.13
N ILE A 282 19.86 -12.40 11.35
CA ILE A 282 18.99 -13.53 11.70
C ILE A 282 19.84 -14.82 11.60
N PRO A 283 19.80 -15.74 12.57
CA PRO A 283 20.47 -17.03 12.42
C PRO A 283 19.93 -17.81 11.23
N GLU A 284 20.77 -18.62 10.61
CA GLU A 284 20.37 -19.40 9.44
C GLU A 284 19.31 -20.44 9.79
N GLY A 285 18.30 -20.58 8.92
CA GLY A 285 17.16 -21.47 9.13
C GLY A 285 16.14 -20.95 10.16
N GLU A 286 16.42 -19.84 10.83
CA GLU A 286 15.58 -19.26 11.87
C GLU A 286 14.73 -18.09 11.36
N TRP A 287 13.64 -17.83 12.08
CA TRP A 287 12.82 -16.64 11.87
C TRP A 287 13.47 -15.43 12.52
N GLY A 288 13.29 -14.27 11.92
CA GLY A 288 13.61 -13.00 12.54
C GLY A 288 12.59 -11.92 12.26
N LEU A 289 12.48 -11.06 13.25
CA LEU A 289 11.70 -9.84 13.26
C LEU A 289 12.69 -8.69 13.14
N TRP A 290 12.56 -7.87 12.11
CA TRP A 290 13.46 -6.76 11.86
C TRP A 290 12.68 -5.62 11.22
N HIS A 291 13.18 -4.40 11.27
CA HIS A 291 12.59 -3.29 10.52
C HIS A 291 13.63 -2.75 9.55
N ASN A 292 13.19 -2.28 8.40
CA ASN A 292 14.08 -1.61 7.46
C ASN A 292 14.25 -0.15 7.94
N PRO A 293 15.48 0.33 8.19
CA PRO A 293 15.68 1.73 8.57
C PRO A 293 15.18 2.74 7.52
N ALA A 294 15.09 2.34 6.25
CA ALA A 294 14.50 3.16 5.20
C ALA A 294 12.99 3.38 5.35
N ASP A 295 12.32 2.62 6.24
CA ASP A 295 10.90 2.73 6.52
C ASP A 295 10.60 3.70 7.67
N ILE A 296 11.64 4.24 8.31
CA ILE A 296 11.51 5.36 9.26
C ILE A 296 11.36 6.63 8.43
N GLU A 297 10.12 7.00 8.11
CA GLU A 297 9.82 8.33 7.57
C GLU A 297 9.89 9.33 8.73
N GLU A 298 10.86 10.26 8.70
CA GLU A 298 10.85 11.41 9.59
C GLU A 298 9.62 12.28 9.26
N GLY A 299 8.64 12.38 10.15
CA GLY A 299 7.40 13.11 9.86
C GLY A 299 6.31 13.00 10.93
N GLU A 300 5.09 13.39 10.57
CA GLU A 300 3.91 13.45 11.46
C GLU A 300 3.28 12.06 11.77
N SER A 301 3.68 11.02 11.03
CA SER A 301 3.14 9.66 11.21
C SER A 301 4.05 8.83 12.12
N ALA A 302 3.50 8.30 13.22
CA ALA A 302 4.17 7.30 14.04
C ALA A 302 4.17 5.90 13.39
N ALA A 303 3.37 5.71 12.33
CA ALA A 303 3.23 4.42 11.68
C ALA A 303 4.47 4.04 10.87
N GLY A 304 4.68 2.74 10.72
CA GLY A 304 5.80 2.22 9.94
C GLY A 304 5.64 0.74 9.63
N TYR A 305 6.72 0.16 9.14
CA TYR A 305 6.77 -1.24 8.78
C TYR A 305 7.85 -1.98 9.55
N TYR A 306 7.54 -3.24 9.83
CA TYR A 306 8.52 -4.23 10.22
C TYR A 306 8.30 -5.49 9.38
N GLU A 307 9.30 -6.34 9.35
CA GLU A 307 9.34 -7.54 8.55
C GLU A 307 9.51 -8.78 9.42
N LEU A 308 8.71 -9.79 9.11
CA LEU A 308 8.89 -11.15 9.59
C LEU A 308 9.45 -11.99 8.42
N SER A 309 10.71 -12.37 8.56
CA SER A 309 11.48 -13.07 7.52
C SER A 309 12.11 -14.34 8.08
N ARG A 310 12.42 -15.28 7.20
CA ARG A 310 13.24 -16.45 7.56
C ARG A 310 14.52 -16.42 6.77
N ARG A 311 15.67 -16.47 7.46
CA ARG A 311 16.96 -16.53 6.75
C ARG A 311 17.24 -17.96 6.31
N TRP A 312 17.74 -18.12 5.09
CA TRP A 312 18.12 -19.40 4.52
C TRP A 312 19.57 -19.42 4.07
N GLU A 313 20.11 -20.62 3.88
CA GLU A 313 21.41 -20.83 3.22
C GLU A 313 21.40 -20.19 1.83
N PRO A 314 22.42 -19.36 1.50
CA PRO A 314 22.62 -18.87 0.14
C PRO A 314 22.65 -20.02 -0.89
N GLY A 315 21.86 -19.89 -1.97
CA GLY A 315 21.83 -20.87 -3.07
C GLY A 315 20.71 -21.91 -3.02
N THR A 316 19.88 -21.91 -1.97
CA THR A 316 18.72 -22.80 -1.94
C THR A 316 17.56 -22.26 -2.80
N ASN A 317 17.05 -23.07 -3.73
CA ASN A 317 16.01 -22.68 -4.69
C ASN A 317 14.60 -22.85 -4.08
N TRP A 318 13.98 -21.74 -3.65
CA TRP A 318 12.74 -21.76 -2.86
C TRP A 318 11.47 -21.34 -3.60
N GLY A 319 11.56 -20.99 -4.90
CA GLY A 319 10.42 -20.51 -5.69
C GLY A 319 9.22 -21.47 -5.75
N SER A 320 9.36 -22.73 -5.31
CA SER A 320 8.30 -23.74 -5.29
C SER A 320 7.72 -24.08 -3.90
N ARG A 321 8.29 -23.57 -2.79
CA ARG A 321 7.88 -23.97 -1.42
C ARG A 321 7.46 -22.82 -0.50
N GLY A 322 7.90 -21.60 -0.80
CA GLY A 322 7.71 -20.40 0.01
C GLY A 322 8.42 -20.44 1.38
N GLN A 323 8.85 -19.29 1.90
CA GLN A 323 9.53 -19.23 3.21
C GLN A 323 8.62 -19.53 4.40
N PHE A 324 7.30 -19.38 4.20
CA PHE A 324 6.27 -19.93 5.07
C PHE A 324 5.79 -21.25 4.47
N PRO A 325 6.23 -22.42 4.98
CA PRO A 325 5.62 -23.66 4.57
C PRO A 325 4.12 -23.56 4.88
N SER A 326 3.29 -23.90 3.90
CA SER A 326 1.83 -23.80 3.98
C SER A 326 1.27 -24.38 5.29
N HIS A 327 1.91 -25.36 5.91
CA HIS A 327 1.47 -25.95 7.17
C HIS A 327 1.67 -25.07 8.43
N TYR A 328 2.51 -24.02 8.41
CA TYR A 328 2.72 -23.15 9.58
C TYR A 328 1.58 -22.15 9.80
N LEU A 329 0.93 -21.71 8.73
CA LEU A 329 -0.18 -20.77 8.77
C LEU A 329 -1.43 -21.44 8.21
N SER A 330 -2.56 -21.29 8.91
CA SER A 330 -3.82 -21.73 8.34
C SER A 330 -4.08 -20.96 7.03
N PRO A 331 -4.76 -21.55 6.02
CA PRO A 331 -4.95 -20.88 4.72
C PRO A 331 -5.50 -19.45 4.81
N LYS A 332 -6.36 -19.17 5.79
CA LYS A 332 -6.92 -17.83 6.06
C LYS A 332 -5.90 -16.82 6.59
N ASP A 333 -4.86 -17.27 7.27
CA ASP A 333 -3.82 -16.43 7.91
C ASP A 333 -2.60 -16.22 7.00
N ARG A 334 -2.62 -16.77 5.78
CA ARG A 334 -1.50 -16.67 4.83
C ARG A 334 -1.49 -15.36 4.05
N GLY A 335 -2.62 -14.65 3.97
CA GLY A 335 -2.78 -13.48 3.11
C GLY A 335 -2.24 -12.19 3.73
N ILE A 336 -2.26 -11.13 2.91
CA ILE A 336 -2.25 -9.72 3.36
C ILE A 336 -3.41 -9.51 4.34
N GLY A 337 -3.41 -8.49 5.21
CA GLY A 337 -4.40 -8.19 6.25
C GLY A 337 -4.66 -9.29 7.26
N ALA A 338 -3.73 -10.25 7.41
CA ALA A 338 -3.73 -11.12 8.57
C ALA A 338 -3.22 -10.32 9.78
N GLU A 339 -4.01 -10.30 10.86
CA GLU A 339 -3.63 -9.67 12.13
C GLU A 339 -2.35 -10.29 12.69
N VAL A 340 -1.47 -9.44 13.20
CA VAL A 340 -0.21 -9.79 13.84
C VAL A 340 -0.18 -9.24 15.26
N GLU A 341 0.35 -10.02 16.22
CA GLU A 341 0.56 -9.57 17.60
C GLU A 341 1.90 -10.08 18.14
N ILE A 342 2.66 -9.23 18.80
CA ILE A 342 3.83 -9.65 19.59
C ILE A 342 3.36 -10.10 20.97
N LEU A 343 3.45 -11.39 21.26
CA LEU A 343 2.94 -11.97 22.50
C LEU A 343 3.89 -11.68 23.70
N PRO A 344 3.34 -11.50 24.91
CA PRO A 344 4.15 -11.25 26.10
C PRO A 344 5.02 -12.45 26.49
N THR A 345 6.15 -12.20 27.15
CA THR A 345 7.07 -13.24 27.65
C THR A 345 6.39 -14.23 28.60
N SER A 346 5.37 -13.80 29.34
CA SER A 346 4.55 -14.64 30.24
C SER A 346 3.67 -15.66 29.49
N ALA A 347 3.39 -15.44 28.19
CA ALA A 347 2.68 -16.41 27.34
C ALA A 347 3.52 -17.66 27.05
N SER A 348 4.84 -17.64 27.31
CA SER A 348 5.76 -18.75 27.09
C SER A 348 5.35 -20.07 27.75
N ARG A 349 4.65 -20.03 28.90
CA ARG A 349 4.10 -21.25 29.54
C ARG A 349 2.98 -21.89 28.71
N ARG A 350 2.04 -21.10 28.18
CA ARG A 350 0.94 -21.60 27.32
C ARG A 350 1.42 -21.94 25.90
N VAL A 351 2.42 -21.22 25.40
CA VAL A 351 3.02 -21.45 24.08
C VAL A 351 3.92 -22.69 24.07
N ARG A 352 4.63 -23.02 25.17
CA ARG A 352 5.28 -24.34 25.28
C ARG A 352 4.29 -25.49 25.11
N ASP A 353 3.07 -25.35 25.62
CA ASP A 353 2.04 -26.38 25.48
C ASP A 353 1.45 -26.41 24.05
N PHE A 354 1.27 -25.24 23.41
CA PHE A 354 0.84 -25.13 22.01
C PHE A 354 1.89 -25.63 21.00
N VAL A 355 3.16 -25.26 21.20
CA VAL A 355 4.30 -25.73 20.40
C VAL A 355 4.53 -27.22 20.62
N ARG A 356 4.36 -27.74 21.84
CA ARG A 356 4.37 -29.20 22.11
C ARG A 356 3.23 -29.91 21.37
N LEU A 357 2.03 -29.33 21.31
CA LEU A 357 0.90 -29.86 20.53
C LEU A 357 1.17 -29.83 19.02
N GLY A 358 1.79 -28.76 18.51
CA GLY A 358 2.23 -28.65 17.12
C GLY A 358 3.31 -29.67 16.76
N ILE A 359 4.36 -29.79 17.58
CA ILE A 359 5.46 -30.76 17.41
C ILE A 359 4.94 -32.21 17.54
N ALA A 360 4.00 -32.49 18.44
CA ALA A 360 3.39 -33.81 18.58
C ALA A 360 2.57 -34.23 17.35
N ARG A 361 1.94 -33.26 16.65
CA ARG A 361 1.33 -33.50 15.33
C ARG A 361 2.37 -33.80 14.25
N PHE A 362 3.52 -33.12 14.28
CA PHE A 362 4.62 -33.34 13.33
C PHE A 362 5.26 -34.73 13.44
N ARG A 363 5.47 -35.24 14.66
CA ARG A 363 6.01 -36.60 14.87
C ARG A 363 5.08 -37.73 14.44
N LYS A 364 3.83 -37.43 14.10
CA LYS A 364 2.85 -38.41 13.61
C LYS A 364 2.72 -38.43 12.08
N ALA A 365 3.35 -37.47 11.39
CA ALA A 365 3.28 -37.30 9.94
C ALA A 365 4.61 -37.60 9.21
N LEU A 366 5.66 -37.95 9.97
CA LEU A 366 6.87 -38.65 9.54
C LEU A 366 6.78 -40.09 10.03
#